data_AF-A0A547LTN6-F1
#
_entry.id   AF-A0A547LTN6-F1
#
_cell.length_a   1.000
_cell.length_b   1.000
_cell.length_c   1.000
_cell.angle_alpha   90.00
_cell.angle_beta   90.00
_cell.angle_gamma   90.00
#
_symmetry.space_group_name_H-M   'P 1'
#
loop_
_entity.id
_entity.type
_entity.pdbx_description
1 polymer ?
#
loop_
_entity_poly.entity_id
_entity_poly.type
_entity_poly.pdbx_seq_one_letter_code
_entity_poly.pdbx_strand_id
1 'polypeptide(L)'
;MQFSTWHWAILLLLIGVPVFFAVRSAIKPSQNPADPVGFGGWLMLLAIGQSLSPLRTLVAIGSSSDGYNQLMLVPNGPMVVYGESALLLAFLVLQLVVVVAMLRRSPWFKQLFLAQWLAIPVVFILDAALVSTVFGVPVGQVVTGNAIATSMASFVLAGLWVAYVYRSVRVRNTFTTVRASAQIANAS
;
A
#
# COMPACT_ATOMS: atom_id res chain seq x y z
N MET A 1 0.65 -19.28 -20.22
CA MET A 1 1.80 -18.33 -20.28
C MET A 1 2.84 -18.80 -19.27
N GLN A 2 4.08 -19.06 -19.69
CA GLN A 2 5.14 -19.57 -18.82
C GLN A 2 5.83 -18.37 -18.13
N PHE A 3 5.59 -18.16 -16.84
CA PHE A 3 6.23 -17.08 -16.09
C PHE A 3 7.75 -17.34 -16.00
N SER A 4 8.56 -16.46 -16.60
CA SER A 4 10.02 -16.55 -16.57
C SER A 4 10.55 -16.45 -15.13
N THR A 5 11.57 -17.24 -14.79
CA THR A 5 12.25 -17.27 -13.48
C THR A 5 12.71 -15.90 -12.99
N TRP A 6 12.98 -14.96 -13.91
CA TRP A 6 13.30 -13.58 -13.61
C TRP A 6 12.18 -12.80 -12.90
N HIS A 7 10.90 -13.12 -13.18
CA HIS A 7 9.76 -12.50 -12.49
C HIS A 7 9.75 -12.88 -11.01
N TRP A 8 10.06 -14.14 -10.71
CA TRP A 8 10.15 -14.63 -9.33
C TRP A 8 11.33 -14.02 -8.58
N ALA A 9 12.47 -13.81 -9.26
CA ALA A 9 13.62 -13.13 -8.66
C ALA A 9 13.31 -11.66 -8.32
N ILE A 10 12.63 -10.93 -9.22
CA ILE A 10 12.22 -9.53 -8.98
C ILE A 10 11.19 -9.45 -7.84
N LEU A 11 10.20 -10.35 -7.82
CA LEU A 11 9.23 -10.45 -6.73
C LEU A 11 9.93 -10.78 -5.39
N LEU A 12 10.84 -11.74 -5.37
CA LEU A 12 11.60 -12.09 -4.17
C LEU A 12 12.52 -10.97 -3.70
N LEU A 13 13.04 -10.12 -4.59
CA LEU A 13 13.79 -8.93 -4.19
C LEU A 13 12.86 -7.84 -3.62
N LEU A 14 11.73 -7.58 -4.28
CA LEU A 14 10.74 -6.61 -3.81
C LEU A 14 10.09 -7.02 -2.48
N ILE A 15 10.03 -8.31 -2.17
CA ILE A 15 9.46 -8.84 -0.91
C ILE A 15 10.56 -9.07 0.12
N GLY A 16 11.59 -9.81 -0.28
CA GLY A 16 12.66 -10.29 0.57
C GLY A 16 13.47 -9.15 1.15
N VAL A 17 13.71 -8.07 0.40
CA VAL A 17 14.45 -6.92 0.91
C VAL A 17 13.63 -6.18 2.00
N PRO A 18 12.37 -5.75 1.76
CA PRO A 18 11.53 -5.17 2.82
C PRO A 18 11.35 -6.07 4.04
N VAL A 19 11.06 -7.36 3.83
CA VAL A 19 10.84 -8.34 4.91
C VAL A 19 12.14 -8.58 5.69
N PHE A 20 13.27 -8.74 5.01
CA PHE A 20 14.58 -8.88 5.64
C PHE A 20 14.93 -7.65 6.48
N PHE A 21 14.69 -6.44 5.98
CA PHE A 21 14.92 -5.21 6.75
C PHE A 21 13.95 -5.07 7.93
N ALA A 22 12.68 -5.49 7.78
CA ALA A 22 11.70 -5.52 8.87
C ALA A 22 12.14 -6.48 9.98
N VAL A 23 12.50 -7.71 9.61
CA VAL A 23 12.97 -8.77 10.52
C VAL A 23 14.28 -8.36 11.20
N ARG A 24 15.26 -7.89 10.44
CA ARG A 24 16.54 -7.38 11.00
C ARG A 24 16.32 -6.20 11.95
N SER A 25 15.35 -5.34 11.67
CA SER A 25 15.00 -4.22 12.54
C SER A 25 14.21 -4.62 13.77
N ALA A 26 13.49 -5.74 13.76
CA ALA A 26 12.82 -6.32 14.93
C ALA A 26 13.83 -6.94 15.91
N ILE A 27 14.98 -7.41 15.41
CA ILE A 27 16.03 -8.05 16.21
C ILE A 27 16.86 -7.03 17.03
N LYS A 28 16.81 -5.73 16.72
CA LYS A 28 17.50 -4.71 17.55
C LYS A 28 16.82 -4.58 18.92
N PRO A 29 17.52 -4.86 20.05
CA PRO A 29 16.94 -4.79 21.39
C PRO A 29 16.39 -3.40 21.71
N SER A 30 15.28 -3.33 22.45
CA SER A 30 14.81 -2.05 22.97
C SER A 30 15.82 -1.51 23.99
N GLN A 31 16.16 -0.23 23.89
CA GLN A 31 17.07 0.42 24.84
C GLN A 31 16.45 0.60 26.23
N ASN A 32 15.14 0.39 26.38
CA ASN A 32 14.42 0.47 27.64
C ASN A 32 13.37 -0.66 27.72
N PRO A 33 13.40 -1.55 28.73
CA PRO A 33 12.47 -2.67 28.85
C PRO A 33 11.06 -2.27 29.27
N ALA A 34 10.86 -1.05 29.80
CA ALA A 34 9.57 -0.58 30.29
C ALA A 34 8.61 -0.10 29.18
N ASP A 35 9.11 0.22 27.98
CA ASP A 35 8.30 0.76 26.89
C ASP A 35 8.30 -0.15 25.64
N PRO A 36 7.12 -0.52 25.09
CA PRO A 36 7.06 -1.33 23.88
C PRO A 36 7.52 -0.52 22.67
N VAL A 37 8.73 -0.79 22.17
CA VAL A 37 9.33 -0.14 20.99
C VAL A 37 9.64 -1.17 19.90
N GLY A 38 9.53 -0.79 18.63
CA GLY A 38 9.89 -1.62 17.48
C GLY A 38 8.77 -2.50 16.95
N PHE A 39 9.09 -3.27 15.90
CA PHE A 39 8.16 -4.18 15.24
C PHE A 39 7.90 -5.42 16.10
N GLY A 40 6.75 -5.44 16.78
CA GLY A 40 6.31 -6.57 17.61
C GLY A 40 4.80 -6.55 17.83
N GLY A 41 4.24 -7.70 18.24
CA GLY A 41 2.80 -7.87 18.43
C GLY A 41 1.98 -7.52 17.19
N TRP A 42 0.87 -6.81 17.38
CA TRP A 42 -0.02 -6.35 16.29
C TRP A 42 0.66 -5.48 15.23
N LEU A 43 1.75 -4.77 15.56
CA LEU A 43 2.49 -3.98 14.58
C LEU A 43 3.22 -4.86 13.56
N MET A 44 3.57 -6.09 13.93
CA MET A 44 4.19 -7.06 13.02
C MET A 44 3.18 -7.52 11.96
N LEU A 45 1.93 -7.77 12.36
CA LEU A 45 0.86 -8.11 11.42
C LEU A 45 0.59 -6.98 10.43
N LEU A 46 0.58 -5.73 10.91
CA LEU A 46 0.49 -4.56 10.03
C LEU A 46 1.68 -4.50 9.08
N ALA A 47 2.90 -4.75 9.56
CA ALA A 47 4.11 -4.72 8.72
C ALA A 47 4.05 -5.73 7.58
N ILE A 48 3.58 -6.94 7.88
CA ILE A 48 3.38 -8.00 6.89
C ILE A 48 2.29 -7.58 5.90
N GLY A 49 1.12 -7.14 6.39
CA GLY A 49 0.02 -6.70 5.53
C GLY A 49 0.42 -5.54 4.60
N GLN A 50 1.13 -4.55 5.13
CA GLN A 50 1.62 -3.41 4.36
C GLN A 50 2.67 -3.83 3.33
N SER A 51 3.54 -4.81 3.64
CA SER A 51 4.53 -5.35 2.70
C SER A 51 3.90 -6.21 1.59
N LEU A 52 2.75 -6.84 1.86
CA LEU A 52 2.00 -7.62 0.88
C LEU A 52 1.11 -6.74 -0.02
N SER A 53 0.82 -5.50 0.36
CA SER A 53 -0.07 -4.60 -0.41
C SER A 53 0.43 -4.33 -1.84
N PRO A 54 1.71 -3.98 -2.07
CA PRO A 54 2.27 -3.83 -3.43
C PRO A 54 2.09 -5.07 -4.30
N LEU A 55 2.22 -6.26 -3.71
CA LEU A 55 2.07 -7.51 -4.45
C LEU A 55 0.65 -7.71 -4.93
N ARG A 56 -0.34 -7.40 -4.08
CA ARG A 56 -1.75 -7.47 -4.49
C ARG A 56 -2.04 -6.54 -5.65
N THR A 57 -1.47 -5.33 -5.66
CA THR A 57 -1.60 -4.40 -6.78
C THR A 57 -0.90 -4.91 -8.04
N LEU A 58 0.28 -5.53 -7.94
CA LEU A 58 0.95 -6.16 -9.08
C LEU A 58 0.17 -7.35 -9.64
N VAL A 59 -0.42 -8.17 -8.76
CA VAL A 59 -1.31 -9.28 -9.17
C VAL A 59 -2.53 -8.74 -9.90
N ALA A 60 -3.15 -7.66 -9.39
CA ALA A 60 -4.28 -7.01 -10.07
C ALA A 60 -3.91 -6.56 -11.49
N ILE A 61 -2.79 -5.84 -11.65
CA ILE A 61 -2.27 -5.42 -12.97
C ILE A 61 -2.04 -6.64 -13.88
N GLY A 62 -1.43 -7.71 -13.36
CA GLY A 62 -1.18 -8.93 -14.13
C GLY A 62 -2.46 -9.65 -14.56
N SER A 63 -3.46 -9.73 -13.68
CA SER A 63 -4.76 -10.35 -13.98
C SER A 63 -5.60 -9.54 -14.97
N SER A 64 -5.37 -8.23 -15.08
CA SER A 64 -6.08 -7.36 -16.03
C SER A 64 -5.52 -7.43 -17.45
N SER A 65 -4.40 -8.11 -17.68
CA SER A 65 -3.70 -8.11 -18.99
C SER A 65 -4.56 -8.59 -20.16
N ASP A 66 -5.33 -9.67 -20.00
CA ASP A 66 -6.23 -10.15 -21.05
C ASP A 66 -7.38 -9.17 -21.32
N GLY A 67 -7.92 -8.53 -20.28
CA GLY A 67 -8.91 -7.48 -20.41
C GLY A 67 -8.36 -6.25 -21.14
N TYR A 68 -7.16 -5.81 -20.78
CA TYR A 68 -6.47 -4.71 -21.45
C TYR A 68 -6.23 -4.99 -22.93
N ASN A 69 -5.81 -6.22 -23.29
CA ASN A 69 -5.63 -6.60 -24.69
C ASN A 69 -6.92 -6.49 -25.50
N GLN A 70 -8.07 -6.85 -24.91
CA GLN A 70 -9.37 -6.70 -25.57
C GLN A 70 -9.79 -5.22 -25.67
N LEU A 71 -9.60 -4.45 -24.59
CA LEU A 71 -9.89 -3.02 -24.58
C LEU A 71 -9.05 -2.25 -25.63
N MET A 72 -7.80 -2.63 -25.86
CA MET A 72 -6.95 -2.02 -26.88
C MET A 72 -7.52 -2.09 -28.30
N LEU A 73 -8.45 -3.03 -28.58
CA LEU A 73 -9.08 -3.21 -29.89
C LEU A 73 -10.35 -2.35 -30.09
N VAL A 74 -10.86 -1.74 -29.02
CA VAL A 74 -12.12 -0.96 -29.03
C VAL A 74 -11.79 0.54 -29.12
N PRO A 75 -12.61 1.36 -29.82
CA PRO A 75 -12.44 2.81 -29.83
C PRO A 75 -12.31 3.39 -28.42
N ASN A 76 -11.33 4.28 -28.23
CA ASN A 76 -10.98 4.91 -26.94
C ASN A 76 -10.48 3.96 -25.83
N GLY A 77 -10.47 2.64 -26.04
CA GLY A 77 -10.01 1.67 -25.05
C GLY A 77 -8.54 1.81 -24.64
N PRO A 78 -7.59 2.16 -25.54
CA PRO A 78 -6.21 2.48 -25.13
C PRO A 78 -6.12 3.61 -24.09
N MET A 79 -7.00 4.61 -24.17
CA MET A 79 -7.02 5.73 -23.21
C MET A 79 -7.42 5.25 -21.81
N VAL A 80 -8.38 4.33 -21.72
CA VAL A 80 -8.77 3.70 -20.45
C VAL A 80 -7.62 2.85 -19.91
N VAL A 81 -7.00 2.00 -20.74
CA VAL A 81 -5.90 1.15 -20.29
C VAL A 81 -4.71 1.96 -19.76
N TYR A 82 -4.31 3.03 -20.47
CA TYR A 82 -3.23 3.90 -20.00
C TYR A 82 -3.61 4.66 -18.72
N GLY A 83 -4.86 5.13 -18.61
CA GLY A 83 -5.32 5.83 -17.42
C GLY A 83 -5.41 4.93 -16.19
N GLU A 84 -6.00 3.74 -16.33
CA GLU A 84 -6.07 2.73 -15.25
C GLU A 84 -4.66 2.28 -14.84
N SER A 85 -3.79 2.00 -15.80
CA SER A 85 -2.38 1.66 -15.54
C SER A 85 -1.66 2.78 -14.79
N ALA A 86 -1.86 4.04 -15.18
CA ALA A 86 -1.26 5.19 -14.51
C ALA A 86 -1.78 5.35 -13.06
N LEU A 87 -3.09 5.16 -12.83
CA LEU A 87 -3.70 5.20 -11.51
C LEU A 87 -3.15 4.08 -10.61
N LEU A 88 -3.09 2.84 -11.10
CA LEU A 88 -2.56 1.70 -10.36
C LEU A 88 -1.06 1.85 -10.07
N LEU A 89 -0.27 2.36 -11.02
CA LEU A 89 1.15 2.65 -10.81
C LEU A 89 1.36 3.74 -9.76
N ALA A 90 0.57 4.82 -9.80
CA ALA A 90 0.63 5.87 -8.79
C ALA A 90 0.29 5.32 -7.40
N PHE A 91 -0.74 4.48 -7.30
CA PHE A 91 -1.11 3.83 -6.05
C PHE A 91 -0.04 2.85 -5.55
N LEU A 92 0.58 2.09 -6.45
CA LEU A 92 1.71 1.20 -6.15
C LEU A 92 2.90 1.99 -5.58
N VAL A 93 3.26 3.12 -6.21
CA VAL A 93 4.33 4.00 -5.71
C VAL A 93 4.01 4.50 -4.30
N LEU A 94 2.77 4.94 -4.04
CA LEU A 94 2.34 5.34 -2.70
C LEU A 94 2.51 4.21 -1.69
N GLN A 95 2.07 2.99 -2.02
CA GLN A 95 2.24 1.83 -1.14
C GLN A 95 3.72 1.53 -0.84
N LEU A 96 4.60 1.62 -1.85
CA LEU A 96 6.04 1.42 -1.67
C LEU A 96 6.65 2.50 -0.78
N VAL A 97 6.27 3.77 -0.97
CA VAL A 97 6.71 4.89 -0.12
C VAL A 97 6.28 4.66 1.33
N VAL A 98 5.04 4.19 1.56
CA VAL A 98 4.53 3.88 2.90
C VAL A 98 5.30 2.71 3.53
N VAL A 99 5.58 1.64 2.77
CA VAL A 99 6.42 0.52 3.23
C VAL A 99 7.81 1.03 3.62
N VAL A 100 8.47 1.81 2.76
CA VAL A 100 9.80 2.36 3.05
C VAL A 100 9.77 3.26 4.28
N ALA A 101 8.77 4.13 4.40
CA ALA A 101 8.59 4.98 5.58
C ALA A 101 8.37 4.15 6.85
N MET A 102 7.62 3.06 6.75
CA MET A 102 7.40 2.12 7.85
C MET A 102 8.73 1.49 8.28
N LEU A 103 9.47 0.88 7.36
CA LEU A 103 10.72 0.18 7.65
C LEU A 103 11.81 1.10 8.18
N ARG A 104 11.88 2.33 7.68
CA ARG A 104 12.80 3.37 8.16
C ARG A 104 12.37 4.01 9.49
N ARG A 105 11.25 3.57 10.08
CA ARG A 105 10.65 4.17 11.29
C ARG A 105 10.45 5.68 11.16
N SER A 106 10.09 6.12 9.95
CA SER A 106 9.91 7.54 9.63
C SER A 106 8.74 8.14 10.41
N PRO A 107 8.85 9.37 10.93
CA PRO A 107 7.74 10.05 11.59
C PRO A 107 6.55 10.30 10.64
N TRP A 108 6.81 10.33 9.33
CA TRP A 108 5.79 10.51 8.29
C TRP A 108 4.95 9.27 8.04
N PHE A 109 5.34 8.10 8.57
CA PHE A 109 4.61 6.84 8.35
C PHE A 109 3.13 6.97 8.66
N LYS A 110 2.75 7.61 9.79
CA LYS A 110 1.34 7.75 10.18
C LYS A 110 0.52 8.53 9.15
N GLN A 111 1.07 9.64 8.64
CA GLN A 111 0.41 10.49 7.65
C GLN A 111 0.36 9.81 6.28
N LEU A 112 1.43 9.14 5.87
CA LEU A 112 1.48 8.39 4.61
C LEU A 112 0.50 7.20 4.63
N PHE A 113 0.40 6.49 5.75
CA PHE A 113 -0.54 5.39 5.92
C PHE A 113 -2.00 5.88 5.88
N LEU A 114 -2.28 7.03 6.49
CA LEU A 114 -3.59 7.70 6.37
C LEU A 114 -3.89 8.10 4.92
N ALA A 115 -2.92 8.69 4.22
CA ALA A 115 -3.06 9.05 2.81
C ALA A 115 -3.32 7.82 1.93
N GLN A 116 -2.64 6.70 2.18
CA GLN A 116 -2.90 5.44 1.49
C GLN A 116 -4.32 4.92 1.73
N TRP A 117 -4.85 5.04 2.95
CA TRP A 117 -6.22 4.64 3.25
C TRP A 117 -7.25 5.50 2.51
N LEU A 118 -7.06 6.83 2.48
CA LEU A 118 -7.91 7.74 1.72
C LEU A 118 -7.77 7.55 0.20
N ALA A 119 -6.61 7.11 -0.26
CA ALA A 119 -6.39 6.81 -1.67
C ALA A 119 -7.24 5.63 -2.17
N ILE A 120 -7.67 4.69 -1.31
CA ILE A 120 -8.50 3.54 -1.70
C ILE A 120 -9.81 3.99 -2.39
N PRO A 121 -10.71 4.77 -1.74
CA PRO A 121 -11.93 5.24 -2.39
C PRO A 121 -11.65 6.22 -3.52
N VAL A 122 -10.58 7.03 -3.43
CA VAL A 122 -10.22 7.98 -4.49
C VAL A 122 -9.85 7.25 -5.78
N VAL A 123 -8.99 6.24 -5.72
CA VAL A 123 -8.60 5.43 -6.90
C VAL A 123 -9.83 4.75 -7.50
N PHE A 124 -10.70 4.17 -6.66
CA PHE A 124 -11.94 3.54 -7.13
C PHE A 124 -12.86 4.52 -7.87
N ILE A 125 -13.04 5.74 -7.35
CA ILE A 125 -13.88 6.77 -7.99
C ILE A 125 -13.24 7.27 -9.29
N LEU A 126 -11.93 7.52 -9.29
CA LEU A 126 -11.21 8.01 -10.46
C LEU A 126 -11.23 6.98 -11.59
N ASP A 127 -11.07 5.70 -11.26
CA ASP A 127 -11.13 4.61 -12.22
C ASP A 127 -12.53 4.50 -12.86
N ALA A 128 -13.60 4.48 -12.04
CA ALA A 128 -14.97 4.46 -12.53
C ALA A 128 -15.31 5.70 -13.37
N ALA A 129 -14.84 6.88 -12.97
CA ALA A 129 -15.04 8.12 -13.71
C ALA A 129 -14.28 8.10 -15.05
N LEU A 130 -13.06 7.58 -15.08
CA LEU A 130 -12.28 7.41 -16.32
C LEU A 130 -13.05 6.54 -17.32
N VAL A 131 -13.48 5.34 -16.91
CA VAL A 131 -14.22 4.42 -17.80
C VAL A 131 -15.54 5.05 -18.26
N SER A 132 -16.29 5.67 -17.33
CA SER A 132 -17.58 6.30 -17.64
C SER A 132 -17.44 7.47 -18.62
N THR A 133 -16.45 8.34 -18.44
CA THR A 133 -16.23 9.51 -19.30
C THR A 133 -15.71 9.13 -20.67
N VAL A 134 -14.80 8.16 -20.75
CA VAL A 134 -14.18 7.75 -22.02
C VAL A 134 -15.14 6.97 -22.91
N PHE A 135 -15.99 6.12 -22.33
CA PHE A 135 -16.98 5.34 -23.08
C PHE A 135 -18.38 5.98 -23.15
N GLY A 136 -18.61 7.09 -22.43
CA GLY A 136 -19.93 7.74 -22.37
C GLY A 136 -21.01 6.89 -21.70
N VAL A 137 -20.62 5.93 -20.87
CA VAL A 137 -21.51 4.99 -20.20
C VAL A 137 -21.81 5.48 -18.78
N PRO A 138 -23.06 5.41 -18.27
CA PRO A 138 -23.37 5.81 -16.91
C PRO A 138 -22.55 5.06 -15.86
N VAL A 139 -22.08 5.76 -14.82
CA VAL A 139 -21.26 5.18 -13.73
C VAL A 139 -21.92 3.95 -13.08
N GLY A 140 -23.26 3.94 -12.97
CA GLY A 140 -24.00 2.81 -12.41
C GLY A 140 -23.95 1.52 -13.25
N GLN A 141 -23.54 1.58 -14.52
CA GLN A 141 -23.30 0.41 -15.36
C GLN A 141 -21.84 -0.05 -15.33
N VAL A 142 -20.91 0.86 -15.02
CA VAL A 142 -19.48 0.56 -14.83
C VAL A 142 -19.25 -0.08 -13.46
N VAL A 143 -19.93 0.43 -12.43
CA VAL A 143 -19.74 0.02 -11.04
C VAL A 143 -20.74 -1.08 -10.67
N THR A 144 -20.25 -2.31 -10.60
CA THR A 144 -21.07 -3.46 -10.15
C THR A 144 -21.23 -3.48 -8.63
N GLY A 145 -22.33 -4.07 -8.14
CA GLY A 145 -22.56 -4.24 -6.70
C GLY A 145 -21.44 -5.00 -5.97
N ASN A 146 -20.82 -5.98 -6.65
CA ASN A 146 -19.67 -6.71 -6.12
C ASN A 146 -18.41 -5.83 -6.01
N ALA A 147 -18.18 -4.93 -6.98
CA ALA A 147 -17.06 -3.99 -6.94
C ALA A 147 -17.21 -3.02 -5.76
N ILE A 148 -18.42 -2.51 -5.52
CA ILE A 148 -18.73 -1.67 -4.35
C ILE A 148 -18.47 -2.44 -3.06
N ALA A 149 -19.00 -3.66 -2.93
CA ALA A 149 -18.84 -4.47 -1.72
C ALA A 149 -17.36 -4.75 -1.41
N THR A 150 -16.57 -5.09 -2.43
CA THR A 150 -15.13 -5.36 -2.29
C THR A 150 -14.34 -4.11 -1.91
N SER A 151 -14.67 -2.96 -2.52
CA SER A 151 -14.06 -1.66 -2.20
C SER A 151 -14.40 -1.22 -0.77
N MET A 152 -15.66 -1.34 -0.36
CA MET A 152 -16.11 -1.05 1.01
C MET A 152 -15.43 -1.94 2.04
N ALA A 153 -15.37 -3.26 1.80
CA ALA A 153 -14.68 -4.18 2.69
C ALA A 153 -13.19 -3.80 2.86
N SER A 154 -12.53 -3.48 1.75
CA SER A 154 -11.13 -3.04 1.76
C SER A 154 -10.94 -1.73 2.53
N PHE A 155 -11.83 -0.76 2.34
CA PHE A 155 -11.81 0.53 3.04
C PHE A 155 -12.02 0.38 4.54
N VAL A 156 -13.00 -0.43 4.96
CA VAL A 156 -13.30 -0.68 6.38
C VAL A 156 -12.15 -1.42 7.05
N LEU A 157 -11.65 -2.49 6.43
CA LEU A 157 -10.52 -3.26 6.98
C LEU A 157 -9.26 -2.41 7.10
N ALA A 158 -8.94 -1.60 6.08
CA ALA A 158 -7.82 -0.66 6.15
C ALA A 158 -8.05 0.43 7.20
N GLY A 159 -9.28 0.91 7.37
CA GLY A 159 -9.65 1.90 8.37
C GLY A 159 -9.43 1.42 9.81
N LEU A 160 -9.70 0.14 10.09
CA LEU A 160 -9.38 -0.48 11.38
C LEU A 160 -7.88 -0.39 11.70
N TRP A 161 -7.02 -0.62 10.70
CA TRP A 161 -5.58 -0.47 10.88
C TRP A 161 -5.15 0.99 11.06
N VAL A 162 -5.79 1.94 10.38
CA VAL A 162 -5.53 3.37 10.60
C VAL A 162 -5.85 3.74 12.05
N ALA A 163 -7.02 3.32 12.56
CA ALA A 163 -7.40 3.55 13.95
C ALA A 163 -6.37 2.95 14.92
N TYR A 164 -5.90 1.73 14.64
CA TYR A 164 -4.82 1.09 15.40
C TYR A 164 -3.51 1.91 15.38
N VAL A 165 -3.06 2.38 14.21
CA VAL A 165 -1.82 3.17 14.04
C VAL A 165 -1.85 4.46 14.86
N TYR A 166 -2.99 5.12 14.93
CA TYR A 166 -3.13 6.38 15.69
C TYR A 166 -3.32 6.17 17.19
N ARG A 167 -3.97 5.08 17.61
CA ARG A 167 -4.26 4.81 19.04
C ARG A 167 -3.17 4.00 19.76
N SER A 168 -2.36 3.22 19.03
CA SER A 168 -1.37 2.31 19.61
C SER A 168 -0.17 3.04 20.21
N VAL A 169 0.09 2.78 21.51
CA VAL A 169 1.27 3.26 22.24
C VAL A 169 2.57 2.75 21.60
N ARG A 170 2.61 1.48 21.18
CA ARG A 170 3.78 0.89 20.49
C ARG A 170 4.11 1.61 19.19
N VAL A 171 3.09 1.93 18.38
CA VAL A 171 3.29 2.67 17.12
C VAL A 171 3.80 4.08 17.42
N ARG A 172 3.20 4.79 18.39
CA ARG A 172 3.74 6.09 18.84
C ARG A 172 5.21 5.97 19.23
N ASN A 173 5.56 5.05 20.12
CA ASN A 173 6.94 4.87 20.60
C ASN A 173 7.92 4.40 19.50
N THR A 174 7.43 3.75 18.45
CA THR A 174 8.29 3.27 17.33
C THR A 174 8.60 4.38 16.32
N PHE A 175 7.63 5.25 16.01
CA PHE A 175 7.73 6.22 14.91
C PHE A 175 7.96 7.68 15.37
N THR A 176 7.82 8.00 16.66
CA THR A 176 8.03 9.38 17.17
C THR A 176 9.34 9.56 17.93
N THR A 177 9.85 8.50 18.59
CA THR A 177 11.00 8.59 19.51
C THR A 177 12.34 8.89 18.81
N VAL A 178 12.50 8.53 17.52
CA VAL A 178 13.75 8.77 16.76
C VAL A 178 14.13 10.26 16.70
N ARG A 179 13.16 11.19 16.74
CA ARG A 179 13.44 12.63 16.78
C ARG A 179 14.00 13.10 18.12
N ALA A 180 13.49 12.57 19.24
CA ALA A 180 13.92 13.00 20.57
C ALA A 180 15.38 12.59 20.84
N SER A 181 15.76 11.36 20.48
CA SER A 181 17.14 10.86 20.66
C SER A 181 18.16 11.62 19.79
N ALA A 182 17.78 11.93 18.54
CA ALA A 182 18.64 12.67 17.61
C ALA A 182 18.78 14.15 17.95
N GLN A 183 17.73 14.80 18.50
CA GLN A 183 17.83 16.18 19.00
C GLN A 183 18.70 16.28 20.25
N ILE A 184 18.64 15.31 21.16
CA ILE A 184 19.46 15.30 22.37
C ILE A 184 20.94 15.09 22.03
N ALA A 185 21.25 14.19 21.07
CA ALA A 185 22.63 13.93 20.63
C ALA A 185 23.26 15.09 19.83
N ASN A 186 22.46 15.94 19.20
CA ASN A 186 22.94 17.14 18.50
C ASN A 186 23.00 18.39 19.41
N ALA A 187 22.48 18.29 20.65
CA ALA A 187 22.48 19.37 21.64
C ALA A 187 23.54 19.18 22.74
N SER A 188 24.34 18.12 22.67
CA SER A 188 25.51 17.81 23.52
C SER A 188 26.81 17.97 22.74
#